data_AF-A0A6N9C5R7-F1
#
_entry.id   AF-A0A6N9C5R7-F1
#
_cell.length_a   1.000
_cell.length_b   1.000
_cell.length_c   1.000
_cell.angle_alpha   90.00
_cell.angle_beta   90.00
_cell.angle_gamma   90.00
#
_symmetry.space_group_name_H-M   'P 1'
#
loop_
_entity.id
_entity.type
_entity.pdbx_description
1 polymer ?
#
loop_
_entity_poly.entity_id
_entity_poly.type
_entity_poly.pdbx_seq_one_letter_code
_entity_poly.pdbx_strand_id
1 'polypeptide(L)'
;MALGSIHDAAAKGDLDAVKRILEQDPEQVNQDDQYEWRPIFHAGLRRHYDVVKYLIDCGADLAAHDGYVIHYAGEVPNNKEVVSLLIAYGGLDAHTEPSSEIARQFIYAVFLANTDRVNAMLRDNSALVEEHYARGDTALHHACRNGDLEIVKQLVSSGADVNAVADQGHFPLYCAAGHGHVETTRYLVENGADLQARLSDGKTVIEWLKQYADHDRRLKSTLEVLER
;
A
#
# COMPACT_ATOMS: atom_id res chain seq x y z
N MET A 1 27.24 25.11 12.69
CA MET A 1 25.79 25.02 12.46
C MET A 1 25.35 23.68 13.01
N ALA A 2 24.38 23.63 13.91
CA ALA A 2 23.81 22.34 14.31
C ALA A 2 23.26 21.70 13.04
N LEU A 3 23.73 20.51 12.71
CA LEU A 3 23.10 19.72 11.65
C LEU A 3 21.63 19.56 12.05
N GLY A 4 20.71 19.89 11.13
CA GLY A 4 19.31 19.58 11.34
C GLY A 4 19.13 18.07 11.51
N SER A 5 18.03 17.65 12.14
CA SER A 5 17.70 16.22 12.25
C SER A 5 17.73 15.55 10.86
N ILE A 6 18.25 14.33 10.77
CA ILE A 6 18.24 13.55 9.52
C ILE A 6 16.82 13.40 8.96
N HIS A 7 15.80 13.37 9.83
CA HIS A 7 14.38 13.34 9.49
C HIS A 7 13.94 14.62 8.76
N ASP A 8 14.37 15.79 9.23
CA ASP A 8 14.06 17.08 8.60
C ASP A 8 14.76 17.21 7.25
N ALA A 9 16.02 16.78 7.16
CA ALA A 9 16.78 16.79 5.92
C ALA A 9 16.12 15.86 4.88
N ALA A 10 15.74 14.65 5.30
CA ALA A 10 15.03 13.69 4.48
C ALA A 10 13.64 14.20 4.06
N ALA A 11 12.88 14.84 4.96
CA ALA A 11 11.60 15.45 4.64
C ALA A 11 11.71 16.60 3.63
N LYS A 12 12.80 17.37 3.68
CA LYS A 12 13.04 18.48 2.74
C LYS A 12 13.61 18.04 1.39
N GLY A 13 14.05 16.78 1.28
CA GLY A 13 14.75 16.30 0.09
C GLY A 13 16.18 16.82 -0.02
N ASP A 14 16.77 17.27 1.09
CA ASP A 14 18.14 17.83 1.13
C ASP A 14 19.16 16.70 1.19
N LEU A 15 19.49 16.14 0.02
CA LEU A 15 20.45 15.05 -0.12
C LEU A 15 21.83 15.38 0.45
N ASP A 16 22.29 16.62 0.30
CA ASP A 16 23.61 17.04 0.78
C ASP A 16 23.64 17.14 2.31
N ALA A 17 22.55 17.57 2.94
CA ALA A 17 22.41 17.47 4.39
C ALA A 17 22.37 16.01 4.86
N VAL A 18 21.58 15.14 4.22
CA VAL A 18 21.51 13.70 4.57
C VAL A 18 22.89 13.05 4.47
N LYS A 19 23.62 13.28 3.38
CA LYS A 19 25.00 12.79 3.20
C LYS A 19 25.92 13.22 4.32
N ARG A 20 25.97 14.53 4.61
CA ARG A 20 26.82 15.07 5.68
C ARG A 20 26.47 14.52 7.06
N ILE A 21 25.20 14.25 7.33
CA ILE A 21 24.77 13.67 8.60
C ILE A 21 25.24 12.21 8.69
N LEU A 22 24.99 11.39 7.66
CA LEU A 22 25.38 9.98 7.66
C LEU A 22 26.90 9.76 7.56
N GLU A 23 27.65 10.71 7.00
CA GLU A 23 29.11 10.71 7.05
C GLU A 23 29.65 10.91 8.48
N GLN A 24 28.92 11.65 9.33
CA GLN A 24 29.32 11.89 10.71
C GLN A 24 28.79 10.81 11.65
N ASP A 25 27.59 10.30 11.38
CA ASP A 25 26.90 9.33 12.21
C ASP A 25 26.02 8.40 11.35
N PRO A 26 26.60 7.28 10.86
CA PRO A 26 25.88 6.32 10.02
C PRO A 26 24.67 5.65 10.71
N GLU A 27 24.66 5.57 12.04
CA GLU A 27 23.56 4.91 12.78
C GLU A 27 22.24 5.67 12.63
N GLN A 28 22.30 6.98 12.31
CA GLN A 28 21.11 7.79 12.07
C GLN A 28 20.27 7.33 10.87
N VAL A 29 20.81 6.50 9.98
CA VAL A 29 20.08 5.97 8.81
C VAL A 29 18.80 5.23 9.23
N ASN A 30 18.80 4.62 10.42
CA ASN A 30 17.71 3.86 11.00
C ASN A 30 17.23 4.42 12.36
N GLN A 31 17.64 5.65 12.70
CA GLN A 31 17.19 6.29 13.93
C GLN A 31 15.71 6.64 13.82
N ASP A 32 14.95 6.31 14.84
CA ASP A 32 13.53 6.67 14.94
C ASP A 32 13.37 8.10 15.51
N ASP A 33 12.40 8.85 15.00
CA ASP A 33 11.98 10.12 15.60
C ASP A 33 10.95 9.95 16.73
N GLN A 34 10.37 11.05 17.21
CA GLN A 34 9.35 11.02 18.28
C GLN A 34 8.03 10.31 17.89
N TYR A 35 7.81 10.07 16.59
CA TYR A 35 6.67 9.32 16.05
C TYR A 35 7.07 7.91 15.62
N GLU A 36 8.28 7.48 16.01
CA GLU A 36 8.85 6.20 15.63
C GLU A 36 9.11 6.08 14.12
N TRP A 37 9.25 7.22 13.42
CA TRP A 37 9.50 7.25 11.99
C TRP A 37 10.97 7.38 11.69
N ARG A 38 11.46 6.55 10.76
CA ARG A 38 12.82 6.64 10.23
C ARG A 38 12.95 7.67 9.12
N PRO A 39 14.16 8.15 8.78
CA PRO A 39 14.36 9.16 7.75
C PRO A 39 13.78 8.78 6.39
N ILE A 40 13.84 7.50 6.03
CA ILE A 40 13.35 6.99 4.75
C ILE A 40 11.83 7.17 4.57
N PHE A 41 11.04 7.14 5.66
CA PHE A 41 9.61 7.43 5.62
C PHE A 41 9.34 8.85 5.17
N HIS A 42 10.07 9.81 5.73
CA HIS A 42 9.88 11.21 5.40
C HIS A 42 10.24 11.53 3.94
N ALA A 43 11.29 10.89 3.43
CA ALA A 43 11.71 11.01 2.04
C ALA A 43 10.71 10.33 1.09
N GLY A 44 10.26 9.13 1.41
CA GLY A 44 9.31 8.35 0.60
C GLY A 44 7.95 9.03 0.44
N LEU A 45 7.38 9.52 1.54
CA LEU A 45 6.11 10.26 1.58
C LEU A 45 6.12 11.54 0.73
N ARG A 46 7.28 12.15 0.56
CA ARG A 46 7.46 13.43 -0.14
C ARG A 46 8.10 13.28 -1.52
N ARG A 47 8.24 12.04 -1.99
CA ARG A 47 8.73 11.66 -3.33
C ARG A 47 10.18 12.05 -3.59
N HIS A 48 11.00 12.10 -2.55
CA HIS A 48 12.41 12.48 -2.65
C HIS A 48 13.25 11.30 -3.10
N TYR A 49 13.13 10.92 -4.39
CA TYR A 49 13.75 9.73 -4.97
C TYR A 49 15.25 9.61 -4.65
N ASP A 50 16.04 10.66 -4.86
CA ASP A 50 17.49 10.61 -4.65
C ASP A 50 17.86 10.39 -3.18
N VAL A 51 17.06 10.94 -2.27
CA VAL A 51 17.23 10.72 -0.82
C VAL A 51 16.84 9.30 -0.44
N VAL A 52 15.70 8.79 -0.93
CA VAL A 52 15.28 7.40 -0.69
C VAL A 52 16.35 6.43 -1.20
N LYS A 53 16.84 6.65 -2.42
CA LYS A 53 17.90 5.83 -3.01
C LYS A 53 19.17 5.84 -2.16
N TYR A 54 19.60 7.02 -1.75
CA TYR A 54 20.81 7.14 -0.94
C TYR A 54 20.65 6.47 0.43
N LEU A 55 19.50 6.64 1.09
CA LEU A 55 19.21 5.99 2.37
C LEU A 55 19.24 4.46 2.24
N ILE A 56 18.64 3.90 1.17
CA ILE A 56 18.73 2.46 0.87
C ILE A 56 20.19 2.03 0.68
N ASP A 57 20.96 2.76 -0.12
CA ASP A 57 22.37 2.45 -0.39
C ASP A 57 23.21 2.53 0.92
N CYS A 58 22.77 3.31 1.91
CA CYS A 58 23.36 3.39 3.27
C CYS A 58 22.84 2.33 4.25
N GLY A 59 21.96 1.41 3.83
CA GLY A 59 21.42 0.34 4.69
C GLY A 59 20.20 0.76 5.51
N ALA A 60 19.38 1.70 5.00
CA ALA A 60 18.07 1.96 5.57
C ALA A 60 17.22 0.68 5.53
N ASP A 61 16.72 0.29 6.68
CA ASP A 61 15.82 -0.84 6.82
C ASP A 61 14.39 -0.39 6.46
N LEU A 62 13.82 -1.15 5.55
CA LEU A 62 12.55 -0.87 4.87
C LEU A 62 11.34 -1.47 5.60
N ALA A 63 11.57 -2.32 6.59
CA ALA A 63 10.56 -3.12 7.30
C ALA A 63 10.26 -2.61 8.73
N ALA A 64 11.06 -1.70 9.28
CA ALA A 64 10.86 -1.23 10.65
C ALA A 64 9.68 -0.28 10.83
N HIS A 65 9.04 -0.38 12.00
CA HIS A 65 7.82 0.34 12.44
C HIS A 65 6.64 0.21 11.48
N ASP A 66 5.75 -0.74 11.78
CA ASP A 66 4.51 -1.04 11.05
C ASP A 66 4.65 -1.24 9.52
N GLY A 67 5.87 -1.49 9.04
CA GLY A 67 6.14 -2.32 7.88
C GLY A 67 6.06 -1.70 6.49
N TYR A 68 5.75 -0.41 6.26
CA TYR A 68 5.47 0.00 4.87
C TYR A 68 5.79 1.43 4.46
N VAL A 69 7.07 1.77 4.33
CA VAL A 69 7.47 2.94 3.51
C VAL A 69 6.89 2.83 2.09
N ILE A 70 6.74 1.61 1.56
CA ILE A 70 6.13 1.33 0.25
C ILE A 70 4.61 1.59 0.21
N HIS A 71 3.84 1.26 1.25
CA HIS A 71 2.39 1.52 1.25
C HIS A 71 2.13 3.02 1.33
N TYR A 72 2.80 3.70 2.26
CA TYR A 72 2.68 5.15 2.38
C TYR A 72 3.16 5.87 1.13
N ALA A 73 4.25 5.39 0.49
CA ALA A 73 4.67 5.93 -0.79
C ALA A 73 3.64 5.67 -1.91
N GLY A 74 2.96 4.53 -1.92
CA GLY A 74 1.92 4.16 -2.89
C GLY A 74 0.65 4.98 -2.77
N GLU A 75 0.29 5.44 -1.57
CA GLU A 75 -0.85 6.34 -1.34
C GLU A 75 -0.62 7.77 -1.86
N VAL A 76 0.63 8.16 -2.11
CA VAL A 76 1.00 9.50 -2.57
C VAL A 76 0.77 9.61 -4.09
N PRO A 77 -0.07 10.54 -4.57
CA PRO A 77 -0.29 10.72 -6.01
C PRO A 77 1.01 10.99 -6.79
N ASN A 78 1.16 10.29 -7.91
CA ASN A 78 2.32 10.40 -8.81
C ASN A 78 3.67 10.08 -8.14
N ASN A 79 3.73 9.10 -7.23
CA ASN A 79 4.95 8.65 -6.56
C ASN A 79 5.49 7.32 -7.11
N LYS A 80 5.33 7.08 -8.41
CA LYS A 80 5.61 5.78 -9.04
C LYS A 80 7.10 5.43 -8.99
N GLU A 81 7.97 6.42 -9.04
CA GLU A 81 9.42 6.26 -9.08
C GLU A 81 9.97 5.79 -7.73
N VAL A 82 9.52 6.38 -6.62
CA VAL A 82 9.90 5.92 -5.28
C VAL A 82 9.32 4.54 -5.00
N VAL A 83 8.05 4.30 -5.35
CA VAL A 83 7.44 2.97 -5.20
C VAL A 83 8.24 1.93 -5.98
N SER A 84 8.59 2.20 -7.24
CA SER A 84 9.41 1.30 -8.07
C SER A 84 10.80 1.05 -7.46
N LEU A 85 11.39 2.07 -6.85
CA LEU A 85 12.68 1.95 -6.18
C LEU A 85 12.60 1.09 -4.92
N LEU A 86 11.62 1.34 -4.05
CA LEU A 86 11.38 0.54 -2.84
C LEU A 86 11.11 -0.92 -3.19
N ILE A 87 10.34 -1.15 -4.25
CA ILE A 87 10.11 -2.47 -4.86
C ILE A 87 11.45 -3.13 -5.24
N ALA A 88 12.28 -2.43 -6.01
CA ALA A 88 13.54 -2.98 -6.53
C ALA A 88 14.54 -3.39 -5.42
N TYR A 89 14.43 -2.79 -4.24
CA TYR A 89 15.33 -3.01 -3.11
C TYR A 89 14.69 -3.80 -1.95
N GLY A 90 13.56 -4.48 -2.20
CA GLY A 90 12.97 -5.41 -1.24
C GLY A 90 12.18 -4.74 -0.11
N GLY A 91 11.59 -3.58 -0.34
CA GLY A 91 10.74 -2.87 0.64
C GLY A 91 9.37 -3.51 0.92
N LEU A 92 9.17 -4.75 0.48
CA LEU A 92 8.11 -5.61 0.98
C LEU A 92 8.70 -6.36 2.18
N ASP A 93 8.12 -6.16 3.36
CA ASP A 93 8.55 -6.74 4.64
C ASP A 93 9.02 -8.21 4.52
N ALA A 94 10.12 -8.54 5.21
CA ALA A 94 10.74 -9.87 5.29
C ALA A 94 9.84 -10.93 5.95
N HIS A 95 8.67 -10.53 6.47
CA HIS A 95 7.65 -11.44 7.00
C HIS A 95 6.59 -11.89 5.99
N THR A 96 6.64 -11.39 4.75
CA THR A 96 5.85 -11.92 3.63
C THR A 96 6.63 -11.87 2.34
N GLU A 97 7.56 -12.81 2.20
CA GLU A 97 8.06 -13.14 0.88
C GLU A 97 6.88 -13.70 0.07
N PRO A 98 6.52 -13.10 -1.08
CA PRO A 98 5.63 -13.75 -2.02
C PRO A 98 6.13 -15.19 -2.24
N SER A 99 5.22 -16.16 -2.25
CA SER A 99 5.52 -17.61 -2.27
C SER A 99 6.53 -18.02 -3.35
N SER A 100 6.67 -17.19 -4.39
CA SER A 100 7.56 -17.37 -5.51
C SER A 100 7.94 -16.02 -6.15
N GLU A 101 8.99 -16.04 -6.97
CA GLU A 101 9.39 -14.88 -7.78
C GLU A 101 8.27 -14.42 -8.74
N ILE A 102 7.45 -15.35 -9.24
CA ILE A 102 6.32 -14.99 -10.09
C ILE A 102 5.21 -14.29 -9.29
N ALA A 103 4.92 -14.71 -8.05
CA ALA A 103 3.99 -14.01 -7.16
C ALA A 103 4.50 -12.60 -6.81
N ARG A 104 5.81 -12.45 -6.61
CA ARG A 104 6.46 -11.14 -6.41
C ARG A 104 6.26 -10.22 -7.61
N GLN A 105 6.56 -10.71 -8.81
CA GLN A 105 6.36 -9.93 -10.05
C GLN A 105 4.89 -9.59 -10.29
N PHE A 106 3.98 -10.47 -9.88
CA PHE A 106 2.56 -10.29 -10.05
C PHE A 106 2.03 -9.15 -9.16
N ILE A 107 2.33 -9.20 -7.87
CA ILE A 107 1.88 -8.15 -6.96
C ILE A 107 2.50 -6.79 -7.29
N TYR A 108 3.73 -6.76 -7.81
CA TYR A 108 4.30 -5.52 -8.35
C TYR A 108 3.55 -4.99 -9.56
N ALA A 109 3.10 -5.84 -10.47
CA ALA A 109 2.26 -5.40 -11.60
C ALA A 109 0.96 -4.77 -11.10
N VAL A 110 0.36 -5.32 -10.05
CA VAL A 110 -0.83 -4.77 -9.37
C VAL A 110 -0.52 -3.41 -8.74
N PHE A 111 0.53 -3.30 -7.92
CA PHE A 111 0.91 -2.04 -7.26
C PHE A 111 1.23 -0.91 -8.24
N LEU A 112 1.82 -1.24 -9.38
CA LEU A 112 2.19 -0.24 -10.40
C LEU A 112 1.02 0.11 -11.34
N ALA A 113 -0.18 -0.42 -11.08
CA ALA A 113 -1.34 -0.30 -11.94
C ALA A 113 -1.06 -0.72 -13.40
N ASN A 114 -0.24 -1.76 -13.59
CA ASN A 114 0.13 -2.27 -14.92
C ASN A 114 -0.85 -3.34 -15.40
N THR A 115 -2.01 -2.86 -15.85
CA THR A 115 -3.14 -3.66 -16.34
C THR A 115 -2.76 -4.71 -17.40
N ASP A 116 -1.87 -4.38 -18.34
CA ASP A 116 -1.46 -5.32 -19.40
C ASP A 116 -0.62 -6.46 -18.84
N ARG A 117 0.31 -6.15 -17.92
CA ARG A 117 1.14 -7.15 -17.27
C ARG A 117 0.34 -8.05 -16.34
N VAL A 118 -0.59 -7.47 -15.56
CA VAL A 118 -1.51 -8.25 -14.71
C VAL A 118 -2.28 -9.26 -15.57
N ASN A 119 -2.92 -8.80 -16.66
CA ASN A 119 -3.66 -9.67 -17.57
C ASN A 119 -2.79 -10.79 -18.18
N ALA A 120 -1.58 -10.45 -18.66
CA ALA A 120 -0.67 -11.43 -19.22
C ALA A 120 -0.28 -12.50 -18.19
N MET A 121 0.06 -12.11 -16.97
CA MET A 121 0.44 -13.04 -15.91
C MET A 121 -0.72 -13.94 -15.46
N LEU A 122 -1.94 -13.40 -15.40
CA LEU A 122 -3.13 -14.19 -15.04
C LEU A 122 -3.53 -15.21 -16.10
N ARG A 123 -3.28 -14.92 -17.38
CA ARG A 123 -3.47 -15.89 -18.47
C ARG A 123 -2.52 -17.07 -18.35
N ASP A 124 -1.28 -16.81 -17.96
CA ASP A 124 -0.24 -17.83 -17.85
C ASP A 124 -0.30 -18.60 -16.53
N ASN A 125 -0.79 -17.96 -15.45
CA ASN A 125 -0.92 -18.56 -14.14
C ASN A 125 -2.11 -17.98 -13.36
N SER A 126 -3.27 -18.62 -13.49
CA SER A 126 -4.49 -18.19 -12.80
C SER A 126 -4.44 -18.37 -11.28
N ALA A 127 -3.53 -19.19 -10.75
CA ALA A 127 -3.40 -19.39 -9.30
C ALA A 127 -2.92 -18.13 -8.57
N LEU A 128 -2.30 -17.19 -9.29
CA LEU A 128 -1.81 -15.92 -8.75
C LEU A 128 -2.89 -15.05 -8.09
N VAL A 129 -4.18 -15.26 -8.45
CA VAL A 129 -5.30 -14.48 -7.90
C VAL A 129 -5.53 -14.74 -6.41
N GLU A 130 -5.24 -15.95 -5.93
CA GLU A 130 -5.43 -16.39 -4.54
C GLU A 130 -4.10 -16.43 -3.75
N GLU A 131 -3.02 -15.88 -4.30
CA GLU A 131 -1.77 -15.74 -3.55
C GLU A 131 -1.99 -14.77 -2.37
N HIS A 132 -1.51 -15.20 -1.21
CA HIS A 132 -1.52 -14.40 0.01
C HIS A 132 -0.18 -13.69 0.18
N TYR A 133 -0.26 -12.40 0.47
CA TYR A 133 0.85 -11.52 0.71
C TYR A 133 0.83 -11.08 2.19
N ALA A 134 1.39 -9.90 2.45
CA ALA A 134 1.46 -9.29 3.76
C ALA A 134 0.11 -9.30 4.48
N ARG A 135 0.09 -9.84 5.71
CA ARG A 135 -1.10 -9.91 6.58
C ARG A 135 -2.29 -10.66 5.94
N GLY A 136 -2.02 -11.62 5.06
CA GLY A 136 -3.06 -12.41 4.38
C GLY A 136 -3.77 -11.68 3.24
N ASP A 137 -3.36 -10.45 2.91
CA ASP A 137 -3.93 -9.69 1.79
C ASP A 137 -3.72 -10.46 0.47
N THR A 138 -4.72 -10.41 -0.41
CA THR A 138 -4.62 -10.90 -1.79
C THR A 138 -4.36 -9.74 -2.76
N ALA A 139 -4.05 -10.06 -4.02
CA ALA A 139 -3.94 -9.02 -5.06
C ALA A 139 -5.20 -8.15 -5.17
N LEU A 140 -6.39 -8.73 -4.90
CA LEU A 140 -7.65 -8.01 -4.91
C LEU A 140 -7.74 -6.98 -3.79
N HIS A 141 -7.26 -7.29 -2.58
CA HIS A 141 -7.19 -6.33 -1.48
C HIS A 141 -6.39 -5.07 -1.86
N HIS A 142 -5.22 -5.27 -2.46
CA HIS A 142 -4.35 -4.17 -2.90
C HIS A 142 -4.99 -3.34 -4.02
N ALA A 143 -5.53 -3.98 -5.05
CA ALA A 143 -6.21 -3.27 -6.15
C ALA A 143 -7.42 -2.47 -5.65
N CYS A 144 -8.19 -3.02 -4.70
CA CYS A 144 -9.32 -2.33 -4.07
C CYS A 144 -8.89 -1.14 -3.21
N ARG A 145 -7.82 -1.28 -2.42
CA ARG A 145 -7.23 -0.20 -1.62
C ARG A 145 -6.75 0.97 -2.49
N ASN A 146 -6.17 0.66 -3.65
CA ASN A 146 -5.70 1.66 -4.61
C ASN A 146 -6.82 2.28 -5.46
N GLY A 147 -7.98 1.61 -5.55
CA GLY A 147 -9.09 2.05 -6.41
C GLY A 147 -8.89 1.75 -7.89
N ASP A 148 -7.97 0.83 -8.23
CA ASP A 148 -7.62 0.46 -9.60
C ASP A 148 -8.71 -0.44 -10.22
N LEU A 149 -9.87 0.15 -10.55
CA LEU A 149 -11.06 -0.57 -11.02
C LEU A 149 -10.78 -1.55 -12.16
N GLU A 150 -9.90 -1.19 -13.09
CA GLU A 150 -9.59 -2.06 -14.22
C GLU A 150 -8.85 -3.34 -13.79
N ILE A 151 -7.91 -3.23 -12.84
CA ILE A 151 -7.23 -4.39 -12.26
C ILE A 151 -8.19 -5.19 -11.39
N VAL A 152 -9.07 -4.53 -10.63
CA VAL A 152 -10.13 -5.22 -9.86
C VAL A 152 -11.01 -6.08 -10.79
N LYS A 153 -11.45 -5.54 -11.93
CA LYS A 153 -12.19 -6.31 -12.94
C LYS A 153 -11.41 -7.50 -13.47
N GLN A 154 -10.13 -7.32 -13.77
CA GLN A 154 -9.26 -8.42 -14.24
C GLN A 154 -9.09 -9.52 -13.20
N LEU A 155 -8.87 -9.17 -11.93
CA LEU A 155 -8.74 -10.14 -10.84
C LEU A 155 -10.05 -10.91 -10.62
N VAL A 156 -11.18 -10.21 -10.51
CA VAL A 156 -12.50 -10.82 -10.29
C VAL A 156 -12.89 -11.72 -11.48
N SER A 157 -12.68 -11.27 -12.72
CA SER A 157 -12.92 -12.11 -13.92
C SER A 157 -11.98 -13.30 -14.04
N SER A 158 -10.82 -13.24 -13.39
CA SER A 158 -9.86 -14.36 -13.32
C SER A 158 -10.11 -15.29 -12.12
N GLY A 159 -11.20 -15.05 -11.36
CA GLY A 159 -11.67 -15.92 -10.30
C GLY A 159 -11.26 -15.53 -8.89
N ALA A 160 -10.73 -14.32 -8.67
CA ALA A 160 -10.42 -13.84 -7.32
C ALA A 160 -11.65 -13.84 -6.40
N ASP A 161 -11.51 -14.33 -5.17
CA ASP A 161 -12.57 -14.28 -4.18
C ASP A 161 -12.86 -12.84 -3.73
N VAL A 162 -14.02 -12.33 -4.15
CA VAL A 162 -14.52 -10.98 -3.82
C VAL A 162 -14.70 -10.79 -2.31
N ASN A 163 -14.84 -11.88 -1.55
CA ASN A 163 -15.05 -11.90 -0.10
C ASN A 163 -13.83 -12.44 0.67
N ALA A 164 -12.66 -12.51 0.03
CA ALA A 164 -11.43 -12.95 0.70
C ALA A 164 -11.20 -12.15 1.99
N VAL A 165 -10.78 -12.84 3.05
CA VAL A 165 -10.54 -12.24 4.37
C VAL A 165 -9.06 -12.30 4.71
N ALA A 166 -8.45 -11.14 4.91
CA ALA A 166 -7.07 -10.99 5.39
C ALA A 166 -6.98 -11.10 6.92
N ASP A 167 -5.76 -11.21 7.47
CA ASP A 167 -5.49 -11.54 8.88
C ASP A 167 -6.11 -10.56 9.90
N GLN A 168 -6.38 -9.32 9.48
CA GLN A 168 -7.01 -8.28 10.32
C GLN A 168 -8.54 -8.21 10.16
N GLY A 169 -9.14 -9.20 9.50
CA GLY A 169 -10.57 -9.18 9.15
C GLY A 169 -10.90 -8.14 8.08
N HIS A 170 -9.89 -7.68 7.33
CA HIS A 170 -10.11 -6.84 6.16
C HIS A 170 -10.57 -7.70 4.99
N PHE A 171 -11.39 -7.12 4.13
CA PHE A 171 -11.90 -7.76 2.92
C PHE A 171 -12.00 -6.71 1.79
N PRO A 172 -12.02 -7.10 0.51
CA PRO A 172 -11.92 -6.18 -0.63
C PRO A 172 -12.90 -5.01 -0.59
N LEU A 173 -14.15 -5.26 -0.19
CA LEU A 173 -15.17 -4.21 -0.07
C LEU A 173 -14.79 -3.13 0.95
N TYR A 174 -14.26 -3.52 2.11
CA TYR A 174 -13.77 -2.57 3.10
C TYR A 174 -12.58 -1.78 2.56
N CYS A 175 -11.63 -2.43 1.87
CA CYS A 175 -10.49 -1.75 1.26
C CYS A 175 -10.93 -0.67 0.25
N ALA A 176 -11.89 -0.97 -0.64
CA ALA A 176 -12.38 0.02 -1.60
C ALA A 176 -13.20 1.13 -0.91
N ALA A 177 -14.16 0.77 -0.06
CA ALA A 177 -15.11 1.71 0.52
C ALA A 177 -14.46 2.61 1.58
N GLY A 178 -13.62 2.03 2.44
CA GLY A 178 -12.87 2.72 3.49
C GLY A 178 -11.78 3.67 2.97
N HIS A 179 -11.42 3.57 1.68
CA HIS A 179 -10.53 4.53 1.00
C HIS A 179 -11.31 5.47 0.03
N GLY A 180 -12.64 5.35 -0.03
CA GLY A 180 -13.50 6.26 -0.79
C GLY A 180 -13.59 5.97 -2.29
N HIS A 181 -13.24 4.76 -2.74
CA HIS A 181 -13.25 4.39 -4.16
C HIS A 181 -14.65 3.96 -4.63
N VAL A 182 -15.47 4.94 -5.01
CA VAL A 182 -16.89 4.76 -5.35
C VAL A 182 -17.14 3.71 -6.43
N GLU A 183 -16.47 3.81 -7.58
CA GLU A 183 -16.76 2.90 -8.70
C GLU A 183 -16.25 1.48 -8.44
N THR A 184 -15.12 1.35 -7.74
CA THR A 184 -14.62 0.04 -7.27
C THR A 184 -15.57 -0.57 -6.25
N THR A 185 -16.08 0.22 -5.30
CA THR A 185 -17.06 -0.21 -4.30
C THR A 185 -18.33 -0.72 -4.98
N ARG A 186 -18.86 0.04 -5.94
CA ARG A 186 -20.04 -0.36 -6.73
C ARG A 186 -19.82 -1.69 -7.43
N TYR A 187 -18.69 -1.82 -8.14
CA TYR A 187 -18.38 -3.03 -8.88
C TYR A 187 -18.29 -4.27 -7.98
N LEU A 188 -17.68 -4.17 -6.80
CA LEU A 188 -17.61 -5.28 -5.85
C LEU A 188 -18.99 -5.73 -5.38
N VAL A 189 -19.88 -4.79 -5.04
CA VAL A 189 -21.27 -5.11 -4.64
C VAL A 189 -22.03 -5.79 -5.78
N GLU A 190 -21.90 -5.29 -7.01
CA GLU A 190 -22.51 -5.90 -8.20
C GLU A 190 -21.99 -7.31 -8.48
N ASN A 191 -20.79 -7.65 -7.98
CA ASN A 191 -20.16 -8.97 -8.14
C ASN A 191 -20.19 -9.81 -6.85
N GLY A 192 -21.12 -9.53 -5.93
CA GLY A 192 -21.43 -10.41 -4.81
C GLY A 192 -20.60 -10.20 -3.55
N ALA A 193 -20.04 -9.00 -3.35
CA ALA A 193 -19.44 -8.64 -2.06
C ALA A 193 -20.47 -8.70 -0.93
N ASP A 194 -20.11 -9.35 0.18
CA ASP A 194 -20.96 -9.49 1.36
C ASP A 194 -21.01 -8.19 2.18
N LEU A 195 -22.14 -7.49 2.10
CA LEU A 195 -22.41 -6.28 2.87
C LEU A 195 -22.53 -6.53 4.38
N GLN A 196 -22.72 -7.79 4.81
CA GLN A 196 -22.82 -8.20 6.20
C GLN A 196 -21.51 -8.70 6.79
N ALA A 197 -20.44 -8.78 5.99
CA ALA A 197 -19.10 -9.09 6.48
C ALA A 197 -18.69 -8.09 7.57
N ARG A 198 -18.06 -8.61 8.63
CA ARG A 198 -17.71 -7.84 9.82
C ARG A 198 -16.21 -7.66 9.92
N LEU A 199 -15.81 -6.42 10.20
CA LEU A 199 -14.46 -6.06 10.58
C LEU A 199 -14.10 -6.67 11.94
N SER A 200 -12.83 -6.58 12.32
CA SER A 200 -12.31 -7.07 13.59
C SER A 200 -12.97 -6.41 14.82
N ASP A 201 -13.49 -5.19 14.70
CA ASP A 201 -14.26 -4.51 15.75
C ASP A 201 -15.75 -4.89 15.78
N GLY A 202 -16.16 -5.84 14.94
CA GLY A 202 -17.51 -6.37 14.84
C GLY A 202 -18.47 -5.55 13.97
N LYS A 203 -18.04 -4.43 13.37
CA LYS A 203 -18.91 -3.60 12.52
C LYS A 203 -18.94 -4.08 11.08
N THR A 204 -20.06 -3.88 10.41
CA THR A 204 -20.14 -3.92 8.94
C THR A 204 -19.47 -2.69 8.32
N VAL A 205 -19.15 -2.74 7.02
CA VAL A 205 -18.60 -1.57 6.29
C VAL A 205 -19.53 -0.37 6.39
N ILE A 206 -20.85 -0.56 6.30
CA ILE A 206 -21.84 0.52 6.39
C ILE A 206 -21.83 1.15 7.79
N GLU A 207 -21.83 0.34 8.85
CA GLU A 207 -21.76 0.83 10.23
C GLU A 207 -20.45 1.58 10.50
N TRP A 208 -19.33 1.08 9.98
CA TRP A 208 -18.03 1.74 10.09
C TRP A 208 -18.05 3.09 9.34
N LEU A 209 -18.50 3.12 8.09
CA LEU A 209 -18.58 4.36 7.30
C LEU A 209 -19.46 5.41 7.96
N LYS A 210 -20.60 5.03 8.56
CA LYS A 210 -21.48 5.96 9.29
C LYS A 210 -20.77 6.67 10.44
N GLN A 211 -19.79 6.03 11.06
CA GLN A 211 -19.03 6.63 12.16
C GLN A 211 -18.03 7.69 11.67
N TYR A 212 -17.50 7.56 10.46
CA TYR A 212 -16.37 8.37 9.97
C TYR A 212 -16.73 9.28 8.78
N ALA A 213 -17.81 9.02 8.04
CA ALA A 213 -18.17 9.74 6.82
C ALA A 213 -18.52 11.21 7.02
N ASP A 214 -18.91 11.62 8.23
CA ASP A 214 -19.15 13.03 8.55
C ASP A 214 -17.86 13.87 8.52
N HIS A 215 -16.70 13.24 8.70
CA HIS A 215 -15.39 13.89 8.74
C HIS A 215 -14.58 13.68 7.45
N ASP A 216 -15.03 12.79 6.55
CA ASP A 216 -14.38 12.53 5.26
C ASP A 216 -15.42 12.41 4.12
N ARG A 217 -15.40 13.42 3.24
CA ARG A 217 -16.28 13.49 2.07
C ARG A 217 -16.13 12.30 1.12
N ARG A 218 -14.95 11.68 1.05
CA ARG A 218 -14.70 10.51 0.19
C ARG A 218 -15.51 9.30 0.68
N LEU A 219 -15.56 9.11 2.00
CA LEU A 219 -16.32 8.03 2.63
C LEU A 219 -17.84 8.24 2.51
N LYS A 220 -18.29 9.50 2.48
CA LYS A 220 -19.71 9.79 2.28
C LYS A 220 -20.23 9.28 0.95
N SER A 221 -19.46 9.42 -0.13
CA SER A 221 -19.88 8.96 -1.46
C SER A 221 -19.91 7.44 -1.57
N THR A 222 -19.00 6.73 -0.92
CA THR A 222 -19.04 5.25 -0.86
C THR A 222 -20.18 4.77 0.03
N LEU A 223 -20.47 5.44 1.15
CA LEU A 223 -21.64 5.14 1.98
C LEU A 223 -22.95 5.27 1.19
N GLU A 224 -23.13 6.36 0.45
CA GLU A 224 -24.32 6.58 -0.40
C GLU A 224 -24.51 5.51 -1.48
N VAL A 225 -23.44 4.82 -1.90
CA VAL A 225 -23.49 3.70 -2.84
C VAL A 225 -23.94 2.42 -2.15
N LEU A 226 -23.47 2.17 -0.94
CA LEU A 226 -23.78 0.95 -0.18
C LEU A 226 -25.18 0.95 0.44
N GLU A 227 -25.79 2.13 0.61
CA GLU A 227 -27.15 2.26 1.14
C GLU A 227 -28.27 2.14 0.07
N ARG A 228 -27.91 2.00 -1.22
CA ARG A 228 -28.86 1.85 -2.33
C ARG A 228 -29.09 0.39 -2.70
#